data_AF-A0A4R5Y1M0-F1
#
_entry.id   AF-A0A4R5Y1M0-F1
#
_cell.length_a   1.000
_cell.length_b   1.000
_cell.length_c   1.000
_cell.angle_alpha   90.00
_cell.angle_beta   90.00
_cell.angle_gamma   90.00
#
_symmetry.space_group_name_H-M   'P 1'
#
loop_
_entity.id
_entity.type
_entity.pdbx_description
1 polymer ?
#
loop_
_entity_poly.entity_id
_entity_poly.type
_entity_poly.pdbx_seq_one_letter_code
_entity_poly.pdbx_strand_id
1 'polypeptide(L)'
;MAGHFELLSDRQSHIRFRLIAPDGASLAVSGPFDDKNAAAEAISAVRGCAGTGLIEDHCIVGTQNTLHDPEPEMLDGFDLKSEHVGEVLAELAGFAEATLSPARPGASFGITIIRAKKPPASAGRGVLALRLNELQDSLGEGPGMTAMAEKRTVLCPRSGR
;
A
#
# COMPACT_ATOMS: atom_id res chain seq x y z
N MET A 1 27.61 11.94 7.44
CA MET A 1 28.46 10.72 7.35
C MET A 1 27.70 9.70 6.53
N ALA A 2 28.38 8.85 5.75
CA ALA A 2 27.74 7.78 4.99
C ALA A 2 27.49 6.56 5.90
N GLY A 3 26.48 5.76 5.59
CA GLY A 3 26.27 4.48 6.28
C GLY A 3 27.42 3.49 6.04
N HIS A 4 27.48 2.41 6.82
CA HIS A 4 28.52 1.38 6.72
C HIS A 4 27.95 -0.04 6.74
N PHE A 5 28.73 -0.99 6.24
CA PHE A 5 28.38 -2.40 6.28
C PHE A 5 29.06 -3.08 7.46
N GLU A 6 28.36 -4.01 8.11
CA GLU A 6 28.90 -4.85 9.17
C GLU A 6 28.71 -6.32 8.83
N LEU A 7 29.75 -7.13 9.05
CA LEU A 7 29.69 -8.59 8.90
C LEU A 7 29.38 -9.24 10.24
N LEU A 8 28.46 -10.19 10.22
CA LEU A 8 27.96 -10.93 11.37
C LEU A 8 28.07 -12.43 11.05
N SER A 9 28.40 -13.23 12.06
CA SER A 9 28.26 -14.69 11.98
C SER A 9 27.02 -15.09 12.76
N ASP A 10 26.11 -15.84 12.12
CA ASP A 10 24.90 -16.31 12.79
C ASP A 10 25.14 -17.60 13.59
N ARG A 11 24.11 -18.08 14.29
CA ARG A 11 24.19 -19.29 15.14
C ARG A 11 24.46 -20.58 14.36
N GLN A 12 24.31 -20.57 13.04
CA GLN A 12 24.57 -21.70 12.16
C GLN A 12 25.95 -21.58 11.46
N SER A 13 26.81 -20.66 11.93
CA SER A 13 28.12 -20.34 11.36
C SER A 13 28.06 -19.73 9.95
N HIS A 14 26.91 -19.30 9.46
CA HIS A 14 26.82 -18.57 8.19
C HIS A 14 27.20 -17.11 8.38
N ILE A 15 27.80 -16.53 7.35
CA ILE A 15 28.16 -15.12 7.30
C ILE A 15 26.99 -14.32 6.72
N ARG A 16 26.62 -13.23 7.36
CA ARG A 16 25.66 -12.25 6.87
C ARG A 16 26.28 -10.87 6.95
N PHE A 17 25.73 -9.93 6.21
CA PHE A 17 26.03 -8.52 6.41
C PHE A 17 24.77 -7.70 6.62
N ARG A 18 24.92 -6.57 7.30
CA ARG A 18 23.88 -5.55 7.42
C ARG A 18 24.40 -4.19 6.99
N LEU A 19 23.50 -3.38 6.44
CA LEU A 19 23.75 -1.98 6.12
C LEU A 19 23.18 -1.11 7.25
N ILE A 20 24.04 -0.30 7.85
CA ILE A 20 23.69 0.58 8.96
C ILE A 20 23.71 2.03 8.48
N ALA A 21 22.64 2.76 8.77
CA ALA A 21 22.53 4.19 8.55
C ALA A 21 23.42 4.97 9.53
N PRO A 22 23.74 6.25 9.23
CA PRO A 22 24.60 7.06 10.09
C PRO A 22 24.08 7.27 11.51
N ASP A 23 22.76 7.16 11.71
CA ASP A 23 22.07 7.23 13.01
C ASP A 23 22.10 5.90 13.78
N GLY A 24 22.70 4.85 13.21
CA GLY A 24 22.76 3.51 13.77
C GLY A 24 21.59 2.61 13.40
N ALA A 25 20.61 3.08 12.64
CA ALA A 25 19.47 2.26 12.22
C ALA A 25 19.88 1.19 11.19
N SER A 26 19.35 -0.02 11.33
CA SER A 26 19.57 -1.10 10.36
C SER A 26 18.64 -0.92 9.16
N LEU A 27 19.21 -0.72 7.97
CA LEU A 27 18.46 -0.49 6.73
C LEU A 27 18.16 -1.79 5.98
N ALA A 28 19.12 -2.71 5.96
CA ALA A 28 19.00 -3.99 5.25
C ALA A 28 19.87 -5.06 5.91
N VAL A 29 19.44 -6.31 5.82
CA VAL A 29 20.19 -7.49 6.26
C VAL A 29 20.21 -8.51 5.13
N SER A 30 21.38 -9.05 4.81
CA SER A 30 21.53 -10.03 3.75
C SER A 30 20.98 -11.41 4.13
N GLY A 31 20.78 -12.25 3.11
CA GLY A 31 20.74 -13.71 3.28
C GLY A 31 22.08 -14.25 3.81
N PRO A 32 22.12 -15.53 4.23
CA PRO A 32 23.34 -16.21 4.66
C PRO A 32 24.28 -16.50 3.49
N PHE A 33 25.59 -16.45 3.77
CA PHE A 33 26.68 -16.84 2.88
C PHE A 33 27.59 -17.85 3.57
N ASP A 34 28.24 -18.70 2.78
CA ASP A 34 29.14 -19.74 3.29
C ASP A 34 30.44 -19.17 3.87
N ASP A 35 30.94 -18.07 3.29
CA ASP A 35 32.17 -17.43 3.74
C ASP A 35 32.17 -15.89 3.59
N LYS A 36 33.23 -15.27 4.11
CA LYS A 36 33.39 -13.80 4.10
C LYS A 36 33.71 -13.24 2.70
N ASN A 37 34.31 -14.01 1.81
CA ASN A 37 34.62 -13.56 0.46
C ASN A 37 33.33 -13.47 -0.37
N ALA A 38 32.45 -14.47 -0.27
CA ALA A 38 31.12 -14.44 -0.89
C ALA A 38 30.28 -13.25 -0.40
N ALA A 39 30.31 -12.96 0.91
CA ALA A 39 29.65 -11.78 1.47
C ALA A 39 30.25 -10.47 0.96
N ALA A 40 31.57 -10.39 0.77
CA ALA A 40 32.25 -9.20 0.25
C ALA A 40 31.89 -8.93 -1.23
N GLU A 41 31.84 -9.97 -2.06
CA GLU A 41 31.38 -9.89 -3.45
C GLU A 41 29.94 -9.37 -3.53
N ALA A 42 29.05 -9.88 -2.68
CA ALA A 42 27.67 -9.40 -2.60
C ALA A 42 27.56 -7.92 -2.17
N ILE A 43 28.40 -7.46 -1.24
CA ILE A 43 28.46 -6.03 -0.86
C ILE A 43 28.93 -5.17 -2.05
N SER A 44 29.90 -5.65 -2.83
CA SER A 44 30.37 -4.96 -4.04
C SER A 44 29.22 -4.79 -5.05
N ALA A 45 28.45 -5.86 -5.28
CA ALA A 45 27.27 -5.81 -6.13
C ALA A 45 26.20 -4.83 -5.60
N VAL A 46 25.92 -4.85 -4.29
CA VAL A 46 24.98 -3.90 -3.67
C VAL A 46 25.44 -2.46 -3.85
N ARG A 47 26.73 -2.15 -3.70
CA ARG A 47 27.24 -0.79 -3.95
C ARG A 47 27.05 -0.35 -5.40
N GLY A 48 27.20 -1.26 -6.36
CA GLY A 48 26.99 -0.98 -7.78
C GLY A 48 25.52 -0.76 -8.13
N CYS A 49 24.60 -1.51 -7.52
CA CYS A 49 23.18 -1.49 -7.88
C CYS A 49 22.33 -0.58 -6.99
N ALA A 50 22.69 -0.34 -5.73
CA ALA A 50 21.81 0.37 -4.80
C ALA A 50 21.55 1.84 -5.16
N GLY A 51 22.46 2.48 -5.90
CA GLY A 51 22.30 3.87 -6.32
C GLY A 51 21.39 4.06 -7.54
N THR A 52 21.12 3.00 -8.30
CA THR A 52 20.43 3.06 -9.61
C THR A 52 19.38 1.96 -9.81
N GLY A 53 19.25 1.05 -8.84
CA GLY A 53 18.37 -0.11 -8.92
C GLY A 53 16.91 0.30 -9.03
N LEU A 54 16.19 -0.35 -9.95
CA LEU A 54 14.75 -0.19 -10.07
C LEU A 54 14.08 -0.79 -8.84
N ILE A 55 13.07 -0.10 -8.32
CA ILE A 55 12.27 -0.58 -7.20
C ILE A 55 11.13 -1.41 -7.78
N GLU A 56 11.18 -2.71 -7.52
CA GLU A 56 10.08 -3.64 -7.81
C GLU A 56 9.43 -4.07 -6.50
N ASP A 57 8.14 -3.79 -6.36
CA ASP A 57 7.36 -4.16 -5.19
C ASP A 57 6.73 -5.55 -5.39
N HIS A 58 7.21 -6.53 -4.61
CA HIS A 58 6.78 -7.93 -4.65
C HIS A 58 5.97 -8.35 -3.41
N CYS A 59 5.36 -7.40 -2.69
CA CYS A 59 4.51 -7.74 -1.55
C CYS A 59 3.20 -8.43 -2.00
N ILE A 60 3.02 -9.74 -1.75
CA ILE A 60 1.81 -10.53 -2.11
C ILE A 60 1.01 -10.93 -0.86
N VAL A 61 -0.32 -10.77 -0.94
CA VAL A 61 -1.33 -11.50 -0.13
C VAL A 61 -2.36 -12.10 -1.09
N GLY A 62 -2.52 -13.42 -1.11
CA GLY A 62 -3.44 -14.15 -2.00
C GLY A 62 -4.87 -13.57 -1.98
N THR A 63 -5.64 -13.54 -3.06
CA THR A 63 -5.82 -14.54 -4.12
C THR A 63 -6.34 -13.82 -5.37
N GLN A 64 -5.95 -14.28 -6.55
CA GLN A 64 -6.51 -13.81 -7.82
C GLN A 64 -8.02 -14.13 -7.86
N ASN A 65 -8.86 -13.13 -8.09
CA ASN A 65 -10.20 -13.35 -8.61
C ASN A 65 -10.47 -12.28 -9.66
N THR A 66 -10.78 -12.72 -10.87
CA THR A 66 -11.22 -11.90 -11.99
C THR A 66 -12.40 -11.04 -11.54
N LEU A 67 -12.17 -9.73 -11.48
CA LEU A 67 -13.23 -8.75 -11.27
C LEU A 67 -14.13 -8.77 -12.52
N HIS A 68 -15.37 -9.22 -12.34
CA HIS A 68 -16.43 -8.92 -13.29
C HIS A 68 -16.79 -7.44 -13.08
N ASP A 69 -16.71 -6.64 -14.14
CA ASP A 69 -17.21 -5.26 -14.08
C ASP A 69 -18.70 -5.31 -13.67
N PRO A 70 -19.14 -4.49 -12.70
CA PRO A 70 -20.55 -4.44 -12.34
C PRO A 70 -21.33 -3.90 -13.55
N GLU A 71 -22.42 -4.59 -13.92
CA GLU A 71 -23.33 -4.10 -14.95
C GLU A 71 -23.88 -2.71 -14.59
N PRO A 72 -24.00 -1.80 -15.56
CA PRO A 72 -24.31 -0.39 -15.35
C PRO A 72 -25.71 -0.12 -14.77
N GLU A 73 -26.61 -1.09 -14.74
CA GLU A 73 -28.01 -0.90 -14.32
C GLU A 73 -28.18 -0.71 -12.80
N MET A 74 -27.18 -1.01 -11.97
CA MET A 74 -27.28 -0.90 -10.51
C MET A 74 -27.02 0.52 -9.97
N LEU A 75 -26.65 1.48 -10.83
CA LEU A 75 -26.25 2.84 -10.43
C LEU A 75 -27.29 3.93 -10.76
N ASP A 76 -28.38 3.60 -11.45
CA ASP A 76 -29.35 4.57 -11.98
C ASP A 76 -30.22 5.28 -10.91
N GLY A 77 -30.06 4.94 -9.63
CA GLY A 77 -30.80 5.54 -8.51
C GLY A 77 -30.07 6.60 -7.70
N PHE A 78 -28.77 6.81 -7.90
CA PHE A 78 -27.98 7.66 -7.00
C PHE A 78 -27.83 9.09 -7.54
N ASP A 79 -28.60 10.04 -6.98
CA ASP A 79 -28.40 11.47 -7.29
C ASP A 79 -27.15 12.02 -6.59
N LEU A 80 -26.01 11.86 -7.27
CA LEU A 80 -24.72 12.38 -6.84
C LEU A 80 -24.68 13.91 -6.76
N LYS A 81 -25.70 14.65 -7.25
CA LYS A 81 -25.75 16.12 -7.18
C LYS A 81 -26.37 16.64 -5.90
N SER A 82 -27.08 15.79 -5.15
CA SER A 82 -27.72 16.12 -3.87
C SER A 82 -26.73 16.66 -2.82
N GLU A 83 -27.23 17.51 -1.93
CA GLU A 83 -26.50 17.98 -0.74
C GLU A 83 -26.25 16.85 0.27
N HIS A 84 -27.10 15.82 0.27
CA HIS A 84 -27.06 14.67 1.17
C HIS A 84 -26.15 13.53 0.68
N VAL A 85 -25.27 13.79 -0.29
CA VAL A 85 -24.41 12.76 -0.88
C VAL A 85 -23.55 12.02 0.17
N GLY A 86 -23.21 12.66 1.29
CA GLY A 86 -22.45 12.01 2.37
C GLY A 86 -23.22 10.87 3.05
N GLU A 87 -24.53 11.03 3.25
CA GLU A 87 -25.40 10.00 3.85
C GLU A 87 -25.55 8.82 2.91
N VAL A 88 -25.76 9.10 1.63
CA VAL A 88 -25.80 8.11 0.56
C VAL A 88 -24.51 7.29 0.49
N LEU A 89 -23.35 7.95 0.58
CA LEU A 89 -22.06 7.29 0.61
C LEU A 89 -21.89 6.41 1.85
N ALA A 90 -22.43 6.82 3.01
CA ALA A 90 -22.37 6.03 4.23
C ALA A 90 -23.25 4.78 4.17
N GLU A 91 -24.40 4.85 3.51
CA GLU A 91 -25.25 3.69 3.22
C GLU A 91 -24.56 2.74 2.25
N LEU A 92 -23.98 3.26 1.17
CA LEU A 92 -23.25 2.45 0.19
C LEU A 92 -22.04 1.74 0.83
N ALA A 93 -21.31 2.43 1.71
CA ALA A 93 -20.21 1.82 2.45
C ALA A 93 -20.70 0.71 3.40
N GLY A 94 -21.89 0.88 4.01
CA GLY A 94 -22.54 -0.16 4.82
C GLY A 94 -22.97 -1.38 4.00
N PHE A 95 -23.51 -1.16 2.80
CA PHE A 95 -23.86 -2.23 1.87
C PHE A 95 -22.62 -3.00 1.39
N ALA A 96 -21.55 -2.29 1.03
CA ALA A 96 -20.28 -2.90 0.64
C ALA A 96 -19.68 -3.73 1.79
N GLU A 97 -19.71 -3.21 3.02
CA GLU A 97 -19.29 -3.97 4.21
C GLU A 97 -20.15 -5.23 4.40
N ALA A 98 -21.48 -5.13 4.39
CA ALA A 98 -22.36 -6.29 4.54
C ALA A 98 -22.11 -7.37 3.46
N THR A 99 -21.79 -6.95 2.24
CA THR A 99 -21.55 -7.83 1.11
C THR A 99 -20.16 -8.47 1.14
N LEU A 100 -19.13 -7.72 1.55
CA LEU A 100 -17.73 -8.12 1.45
C LEU A 100 -17.15 -8.64 2.78
N SER A 101 -17.73 -8.27 3.92
CA SER A 101 -17.29 -8.69 5.26
C SER A 101 -17.35 -10.22 5.46
N PRO A 102 -18.34 -10.98 4.94
CA PRO A 102 -18.32 -12.45 5.01
C PRO A 102 -17.11 -13.07 4.31
N ALA A 103 -16.61 -12.45 3.23
CA ALA A 103 -15.44 -12.90 2.50
C ALA A 103 -14.12 -12.35 3.06
N ARG A 104 -14.17 -11.22 3.79
CA ARG A 104 -12.99 -10.50 4.31
C ARG A 104 -13.26 -9.85 5.67
N PRO A 105 -13.19 -10.62 6.77
CA PRO A 105 -13.34 -10.08 8.11
C PRO A 105 -12.26 -9.02 8.40
N GLY A 106 -12.67 -7.82 8.83
CA GLY A 106 -11.74 -6.72 9.16
C GLY A 106 -11.22 -5.92 7.96
N ALA A 107 -11.83 -6.07 6.78
CA ALA A 107 -11.62 -5.13 5.68
C ALA A 107 -12.19 -3.74 6.06
N SER A 108 -11.47 -2.67 5.70
CA SER A 108 -11.95 -1.30 5.82
C SER A 108 -12.29 -0.78 4.43
N PHE A 109 -13.39 -0.06 4.31
CA PHE A 109 -13.92 0.42 3.04
C PHE A 109 -14.04 1.94 3.10
N GLY A 110 -13.58 2.63 2.07
CA GLY A 110 -13.71 4.08 1.93
C GLY A 110 -14.19 4.40 0.53
N ILE A 111 -15.14 5.33 0.43
CA ILE A 111 -15.67 5.82 -0.84
C ILE A 111 -15.60 7.35 -0.78
N THR A 112 -14.98 7.95 -1.78
CA THR A 112 -14.84 9.41 -1.92
C THR A 112 -15.35 9.84 -3.28
N ILE A 113 -16.16 10.89 -3.30
CA ILE A 113 -16.64 11.53 -4.51
C ILE A 113 -16.16 12.98 -4.54
N ILE A 114 -15.47 13.33 -5.61
CA ILE A 114 -15.11 14.72 -5.92
C ILE A 114 -16.05 15.25 -7.00
N ARG A 115 -16.65 16.41 -6.74
CA ARG A 115 -17.56 17.09 -7.68
C ARG A 115 -16.98 18.44 -8.04
N ALA A 116 -17.12 18.84 -9.28
CA ALA A 116 -16.69 20.16 -9.72
C ALA A 116 -17.36 21.25 -8.85
N LYS A 117 -16.55 22.15 -8.29
CA LYS A 117 -17.00 23.30 -7.47
C LYS A 117 -17.73 22.94 -6.16
N LYS A 118 -17.60 21.70 -5.68
CA LYS A 118 -18.08 21.29 -4.34
C LYS A 118 -16.92 20.62 -3.58
N PRO A 119 -16.90 20.71 -2.24
CA PRO A 119 -15.92 19.98 -1.45
C PRO A 119 -16.05 18.46 -1.67
N PRO A 120 -14.95 17.70 -1.54
CA PRO A 120 -14.99 16.24 -1.52
C PRO A 120 -15.98 15.73 -0.49
N ALA A 121 -16.74 14.70 -0.85
CA ALA A 121 -17.60 13.98 0.07
C ALA A 121 -17.07 12.56 0.23
N SER A 122 -16.85 12.14 1.47
CA SER A 122 -16.26 10.84 1.78
C SER A 122 -17.08 10.13 2.85
N ALA A 123 -17.20 8.82 2.71
CA ALA A 123 -17.70 7.94 3.76
C ALA A 123 -16.87 6.67 3.81
N GLY A 124 -16.87 6.00 4.95
CA GLY A 124 -16.16 4.74 5.10
C GLY A 124 -16.60 3.91 6.29
N ARG A 125 -16.25 2.63 6.27
CA ARG A 125 -16.42 1.67 7.36
C ARG A 125 -15.06 1.19 7.82
N GLY A 126 -14.80 1.30 9.12
CA GLY A 126 -13.53 0.98 9.76
C GLY A 126 -12.61 2.20 9.97
N VAL A 127 -11.91 2.21 11.10
CA VAL A 127 -11.04 3.33 11.54
C VAL A 127 -9.90 3.61 10.54
N LEU A 128 -9.37 2.57 9.91
CA LEU A 128 -8.27 2.69 8.95
C LEU A 128 -8.70 3.40 7.66
N ALA A 129 -9.91 3.16 7.15
CA ALA A 129 -10.40 3.82 5.94
C ALA A 129 -10.60 5.32 6.15
N LEU A 130 -11.16 5.72 7.30
CA LEU A 130 -11.34 7.13 7.65
C LEU A 130 -9.99 7.84 7.80
N ARG A 131 -9.05 7.24 8.52
CA ARG A 131 -7.68 7.78 8.69
C ARG A 131 -6.92 7.91 7.37
N LEU A 132 -7.08 6.94 6.45
CA LEU A 132 -6.46 7.00 5.14
C LEU A 132 -7.05 8.11 4.28
N ASN A 133 -8.37 8.34 4.34
CA ASN A 133 -8.97 9.46 3.61
C ASN A 133 -8.47 10.81 4.14
N GLU A 134 -8.47 11.00 5.47
CA GLU A 134 -7.92 12.22 6.09
C GLU A 134 -6.46 12.48 5.68
N LEU A 135 -5.65 11.43 5.68
CA LEU A 135 -4.23 11.52 5.31
C LEU A 135 -4.07 11.93 3.83
N GLN A 136 -4.81 11.28 2.93
CA GLN A 136 -4.76 11.57 1.50
C GLN A 136 -5.20 13.00 1.18
N ASP A 137 -6.28 13.46 1.82
CA ASP A 137 -6.78 14.81 1.64
C ASP A 137 -5.77 15.85 2.16
N SER A 138 -5.13 15.56 3.31
CA SER A 138 -4.12 16.46 3.90
C SER A 138 -2.84 16.60 3.09
N LEU A 139 -2.39 15.50 2.45
CA LEU A 139 -1.17 15.46 1.67
C LEU A 139 -1.41 15.81 0.19
N GLY A 140 -2.66 15.76 -0.27
CA GLY A 140 -3.00 15.88 -1.69
C GLY A 140 -2.49 14.71 -2.54
N GLU A 141 -2.01 13.64 -1.90
CA GLU A 141 -1.37 12.48 -2.51
C GLU A 141 -1.89 11.18 -1.91
N GLY A 142 -1.76 10.10 -2.67
CA GLY A 142 -2.13 8.75 -2.24
C GLY A 142 -3.09 8.08 -3.20
N PRO A 143 -3.46 6.81 -2.94
CA PRO A 143 -4.02 5.93 -3.95
C PRO A 143 -5.36 6.39 -4.53
N GLY A 144 -6.21 7.01 -3.72
CA GLY A 144 -7.46 7.63 -4.18
C GLY A 144 -7.18 8.83 -5.09
N MET A 145 -6.24 9.69 -4.73
CA MET A 145 -5.83 10.84 -5.54
C MET A 145 -5.20 10.39 -6.86
N THR A 146 -4.33 9.38 -6.84
CA THR A 146 -3.73 8.76 -8.03
C THR A 146 -4.79 8.14 -8.93
N ALA A 147 -5.74 7.39 -8.36
CA ALA A 147 -6.84 6.78 -9.13
C ALA A 147 -7.69 7.83 -9.86
N MET A 148 -7.97 8.95 -9.19
CA MET A 148 -8.71 10.07 -9.77
C MET A 148 -7.92 10.80 -10.86
N ALA A 149 -6.62 11.06 -10.64
CA ALA A 149 -5.76 11.74 -11.60
C ALA A 149 -5.59 10.92 -12.89
N GLU A 150 -5.37 9.61 -12.74
CA GLU A 150 -5.08 8.70 -13.85
C GLU A 150 -6.33 8.04 -14.45
N LYS A 151 -7.51 8.25 -13.84
CA LYS A 151 -8.79 7.64 -14.22
C LYS A 151 -8.71 6.12 -14.39
N ARG A 152 -7.96 5.47 -13.50
CA ARG A 152 -7.81 4.01 -13.49
C ARG A 152 -7.92 3.47 -12.07
N THR A 153 -8.26 2.20 -11.97
CA THR A 153 -8.17 1.48 -10.71
C THR A 153 -6.71 1.42 -10.25
N VAL A 154 -6.44 1.98 -9.08
CA VAL A 154 -5.14 1.86 -8.40
C VAL A 154 -5.27 0.75 -7.38
N LEU A 155 -4.62 -0.37 -7.65
CA LEU A 155 -4.52 -1.47 -6.70
C LEU A 155 -3.46 -1.13 -5.66
N CYS A 156 -3.87 -1.00 -4.40
CA CYS A 156 -2.94 -0.96 -3.28
C CYS A 156 -2.68 -2.38 -2.82
N PRO A 157 -1.51 -2.98 -3.12
CA PRO A 157 -1.19 -4.28 -2.57
C PRO A 157 -1.21 -4.18 -1.04
N ARG A 158 -2.00 -5.05 -0.41
CA ARG A 158 -2.03 -5.15 1.04
C ARG A 158 -0.74 -5.84 1.46
N SER A 159 0.06 -5.21 2.32
CA SER A 159 1.24 -5.87 2.90
C SER A 159 0.76 -7.04 3.76
N GLY A 160 1.21 -8.27 3.47
CA GLY A 160 0.95 -9.41 4.34
C GLY A 160 2.22 -10.05 4.82
N ARG A 161 2.11 -10.56 6.05
CA ARG A 161 2.91 -11.65 6.58
C ARG A 161 2.61 -12.94 5.85
#